data_AF-H1HF73-F1
#
_entry.id   AF-H1HF73-F1
#
_cell.length_a   1.000
_cell.length_b   1.000
_cell.length_c   1.000
_cell.angle_alpha   90.00
_cell.angle_beta   90.00
_cell.angle_gamma   90.00
#
_symmetry.space_group_name_H-M   'P 1'
#
loop_
_entity.id
_entity.type
_entity.pdbx_description
1 polymer ?
#
loop_
_entity_poly.entity_id
_entity_poly.type
_entity_poly.pdbx_seq_one_letter_code
_entity_poly.pdbx_strand_id
1 'polypeptide(L)'
;MMKIETVNNKDIVISIDHHKYIKKTKISLLLWLIFPSIMIILNVTPFFLLIVTELFILVTFTISYYHFKKNNIILEKLIVKENSLVIQDINDDKKIIFNEEIKIDEIKEIFFKDELGVYFSSGGGLGDKRKFLKIKTSYKIFSFGILIENEDYKKIRAVIKEKLKI
;
A
#
# COMPACT_ATOMS: atom_id res chain seq x y z
N MET A 1 -2.07 -8.09 7.59
CA MET A 1 -2.15 -9.55 7.65
C MET A 1 -3.02 -9.99 6.48
N MET A 2 -2.55 -10.94 5.67
CA MET A 2 -3.31 -11.44 4.53
C MET A 2 -4.34 -12.48 4.98
N LYS A 3 -5.54 -12.45 4.40
CA LYS A 3 -6.55 -13.49 4.54
C LYS A 3 -7.09 -13.88 3.16
N ILE A 4 -7.27 -15.18 2.97
CA ILE A 4 -7.90 -15.75 1.77
C ILE A 4 -9.15 -16.46 2.25
N GLU A 5 -10.30 -16.03 1.76
CA GLU A 5 -11.61 -16.55 2.15
C GLU A 5 -12.36 -16.98 0.88
N THR A 6 -12.94 -18.17 0.90
CA THR A 6 -13.82 -18.63 -0.18
C THR A 6 -15.24 -18.19 0.17
N VAL A 7 -15.84 -17.35 -0.68
CA VAL A 7 -17.20 -16.84 -0.50
C VAL A 7 -18.13 -17.54 -1.49
N ASN A 8 -19.28 -18.00 -0.99
CA ASN A 8 -20.33 -18.67 -1.77
C ASN A 8 -19.86 -19.89 -2.58
N ASN A 9 -18.82 -20.60 -2.11
CA ASN A 9 -18.20 -21.77 -2.77
C ASN A 9 -17.70 -21.55 -4.21
N LYS A 10 -17.68 -20.31 -4.70
CA LYS A 10 -17.29 -19.98 -6.08
C LYS A 10 -16.31 -18.82 -6.16
N ASP A 11 -16.46 -17.81 -5.31
CA ASP A 11 -15.62 -16.62 -5.36
C ASP A 11 -14.50 -16.72 -4.33
N ILE A 12 -13.32 -16.24 -4.68
CA ILE A 12 -12.19 -16.18 -3.75
C ILE A 12 -11.91 -14.73 -3.42
N VAL A 13 -11.98 -14.39 -2.14
CA VAL A 13 -11.70 -13.06 -1.62
C VAL A 13 -10.33 -13.08 -0.96
N ILE A 14 -9.40 -12.34 -1.52
CA ILE A 14 -8.08 -12.10 -0.96
C ILE A 14 -8.11 -10.72 -0.34
N SER A 15 -7.87 -10.62 0.96
CA SER A 15 -7.83 -9.35 1.68
C SER A 15 -6.48 -9.14 2.35
N ILE A 16 -5.96 -7.93 2.27
CA ILE A 16 -4.68 -7.56 2.85
C ILE A 16 -4.91 -6.37 3.76
N ASP A 17 -4.69 -6.60 5.06
CA ASP A 17 -4.78 -5.56 6.07
C ASP A 17 -3.42 -4.86 6.27
N HIS A 18 -3.40 -3.56 6.02
CA HIS A 18 -2.26 -2.66 6.17
C HIS A 18 -2.24 -1.90 7.50
N HIS A 19 -3.23 -2.09 8.38
CA HIS A 19 -3.34 -1.39 9.66
C HIS A 19 -2.07 -1.49 10.53
N LYS A 20 -1.43 -2.67 10.54
CA LYS A 20 -0.14 -2.87 11.24
C LYS A 20 0.96 -1.95 10.70
N TYR A 21 1.06 -1.82 9.38
CA TYR A 21 2.06 -0.97 8.72
C TYR A 21 1.76 0.51 8.98
N ILE A 22 0.50 0.92 8.82
CA ILE A 22 0.04 2.27 9.11
C ILE A 22 0.37 2.65 10.56
N LYS A 23 0.09 1.77 11.52
CA LYS A 23 0.42 2.00 12.94
C LYS A 23 1.92 2.13 13.18
N LYS A 24 2.75 1.27 12.56
CA LYS A 24 4.21 1.36 12.63
C LYS A 24 4.73 2.69 12.06
N THR A 25 4.19 3.12 10.92
CA THR A 25 4.55 4.39 10.30
C THR A 25 4.10 5.59 11.14
N LYS A 26 2.90 5.56 11.74
CA LYS A 26 2.44 6.59 12.69
C LYS A 26 3.40 6.74 13.88
N ILE A 27 3.81 5.62 14.48
CA ILE A 27 4.76 5.61 15.60
C ILE A 27 6.13 6.15 15.16
N SER A 28 6.63 5.72 14.01
CA SER A 28 7.88 6.22 13.44
C SER A 28 7.84 7.73 13.18
N LEU A 29 6.70 8.25 12.71
CA LEU A 29 6.50 9.68 12.49
C LEU A 29 6.54 10.45 13.81
N LEU A 30 5.85 9.96 14.83
CA LEU A 30 5.84 10.55 16.16
C LEU A 30 7.24 10.57 16.77
N LEU A 31 7.99 9.47 16.66
CA LEU A 31 9.40 9.40 17.08
C LEU A 31 10.24 10.46 16.35
N TRP A 32 10.08 10.60 15.03
CA TRP A 32 10.80 11.60 14.23
C TRP A 32 10.48 13.04 14.66
N LEU A 33 9.33 13.29 15.28
CA LEU A 33 8.96 14.60 15.81
C LEU A 33 9.55 14.85 17.21
N ILE A 34 9.58 13.80 18.03
CA ILE A 34 10.04 13.88 19.44
C ILE A 34 11.57 13.97 19.52
N PHE A 35 12.30 13.17 18.74
CA PHE A 35 13.77 13.14 18.77
C PHE A 35 14.45 14.51 18.56
N PRO A 36 14.09 15.29 17.52
CA PRO A 36 14.70 16.60 17.33
C PRO A 36 14.24 17.61 18.38
N SER A 37 13.01 17.49 18.89
CA SER A 37 12.52 18.31 20.01
C SER A 37 13.36 18.11 21.28
N ILE A 38 13.72 16.86 21.60
CA ILE A 38 14.60 16.52 22.74
C ILE A 38 16.02 17.06 22.52
N MET A 39 16.57 16.94 21.30
CA MET A 39 17.89 17.48 20.96
C MET A 39 17.95 19.01 21.08
N ILE A 40 16.87 19.72 20.75
CA ILE A 40 16.77 21.17 20.93
C ILE A 40 16.85 21.56 22.41
N ILE A 41 16.18 20.80 23.30
CA ILE A 41 16.19 21.07 24.75
C ILE A 41 17.57 20.77 25.37
N LEU A 42 18.27 19.74 24.89
CA LEU A 42 19.57 19.30 25.43
C LEU A 42 20.76 20.14 24.94
N ASN A 43 20.66 20.80 23.78
CA ASN A 43 21.76 21.61 23.22
C ASN A 43 21.46 23.12 23.32
N VAL A 44 22.36 23.86 23.99
CA VAL A 44 22.44 25.33 23.93
C VAL A 44 23.12 25.74 22.61
N THR A 45 22.49 25.45 21.48
CA THR A 45 22.98 25.88 20.15
C THR A 45 22.57 27.34 19.87
N PRO A 46 23.39 28.15 19.17
CA PRO A 46 23.06 29.53 18.86
C PRO A 46 21.73 29.62 18.11
N PHE A 47 20.90 30.59 18.50
CA PHE A 47 19.51 30.86 18.09
C PHE A 47 19.16 30.56 16.61
N PHE A 48 20.09 30.78 15.68
CA PHE A 48 19.92 30.48 14.26
C PHE A 48 19.75 28.98 13.93
N LEU A 49 20.47 28.09 14.60
CA LEU A 49 20.34 26.64 14.36
C LEU A 49 18.99 26.10 14.84
N LEU A 50 18.39 26.75 15.85
CA LEU A 50 17.09 26.41 16.40
C LEU A 50 15.97 26.69 15.38
N ILE A 51 16.00 27.87 14.76
CA ILE A 51 15.05 28.28 13.70
C ILE A 51 15.14 27.34 12.48
N VAL A 52 16.36 27.00 12.04
CA VAL A 52 16.56 26.09 10.90
C VAL A 52 16.06 24.68 11.23
N THR A 53 16.27 24.21 12.46
CA THR A 53 15.81 22.90 12.92
C THR A 53 14.28 22.86 13.00
N GLU A 54 13.63 23.88 13.55
CA GLU A 54 12.16 23.97 13.61
C GLU A 54 11.51 24.01 12.22
N LEU A 55 12.07 24.77 11.28
CA LEU A 55 11.62 24.79 9.88
C LEU A 55 11.78 23.41 9.23
N PHE A 56 12.89 22.72 9.48
CA PHE A 56 13.12 21.37 8.94
C PHE A 56 12.15 20.35 9.53
N ILE A 57 11.86 20.40 10.83
CA ILE A 57 10.84 19.57 11.49
C ILE A 57 9.47 19.87 10.89
N LEU A 58 9.10 21.14 10.74
CA LEU A 58 7.80 21.54 10.21
C LEU A 58 7.61 21.06 8.76
N VAL A 59 8.61 21.23 7.90
CA VAL A 59 8.58 20.78 6.49
C VAL A 59 8.52 19.27 6.41
N THR A 60 9.38 18.54 7.12
CA THR A 60 9.39 17.08 7.12
C THR A 60 8.09 16.51 7.70
N PHE A 61 7.54 17.13 8.75
CA PHE A 61 6.24 16.79 9.32
C PHE A 61 5.10 17.03 8.33
N THR A 62 5.06 18.18 7.66
CA THR A 62 3.99 18.52 6.70
C THR A 62 4.00 17.58 5.50
N ILE A 63 5.19 17.31 4.94
CA ILE A 63 5.36 16.33 3.85
C ILE A 63 4.88 14.96 4.30
N SER A 64 5.32 14.52 5.49
CA SER A 64 4.99 13.19 5.97
C SER A 64 3.52 13.05 6.40
N TYR A 65 2.92 14.10 6.96
CA TYR A 65 1.49 14.17 7.31
C TYR A 65 0.61 14.17 6.06
N TYR A 66 1.00 14.93 5.03
CA TYR A 66 0.32 14.91 3.74
C TYR A 66 0.40 13.53 3.08
N HIS A 67 1.57 12.89 3.11
CA HIS A 67 1.75 11.52 2.64
C HIS A 67 0.93 10.52 3.47
N PHE A 68 0.84 10.70 4.78
CA PHE A 68 0.06 9.87 5.67
C PHE A 68 -1.43 9.92 5.31
N LYS A 69 -1.99 11.14 5.18
CA LYS A 69 -3.40 11.36 4.81
C LYS A 69 -3.75 10.80 3.43
N LYS A 70 -2.80 10.79 2.49
CA LYS A 70 -2.99 10.25 1.15
C LYS A 70 -3.05 8.71 1.11
N ASN A 71 -2.47 8.04 2.10
CA ASN A 71 -2.40 6.57 2.19
C ASN A 71 -3.42 5.98 3.18
N ASN A 72 -4.65 6.49 3.18
CA ASN A 72 -5.74 6.00 4.01
C ASN A 72 -6.27 4.62 3.58
N ILE A 73 -5.57 3.87 2.73
CA ILE A 73 -5.95 2.51 2.34
C ILE A 73 -5.54 1.57 3.47
N ILE A 74 -6.52 1.10 4.23
CA ILE A 74 -6.30 0.19 5.36
C ILE A 74 -6.44 -1.25 4.92
N LEU A 75 -7.39 -1.50 4.02
CA LEU A 75 -7.70 -2.85 3.57
C LEU A 75 -7.82 -2.84 2.05
N GLU A 76 -6.97 -3.62 1.39
CA GLU A 76 -7.13 -3.95 -0.02
C GLU A 76 -7.85 -5.29 -0.13
N LYS A 77 -8.83 -5.39 -1.02
CA LYS A 77 -9.49 -6.65 -1.38
C LYS A 77 -9.38 -6.91 -2.88
N LEU A 78 -9.05 -8.14 -3.22
CA LEU A 78 -9.15 -8.70 -4.56
C LEU A 78 -10.18 -9.82 -4.53
N ILE A 79 -11.26 -9.67 -5.29
CA ILE A 79 -12.30 -10.68 -5.43
C ILE A 79 -12.11 -11.33 -6.79
N VAL A 80 -11.76 -12.62 -6.77
CA VAL A 80 -11.62 -13.44 -7.96
C VAL A 80 -12.93 -14.17 -8.20
N LYS A 81 -13.72 -13.67 -9.17
CA LYS A 81 -14.94 -14.32 -9.65
C LYS A 81 -14.60 -15.21 -10.85
N GLU A 82 -15.59 -15.94 -11.34
CA GLU A 82 -15.45 -16.82 -12.50
C GLU A 82 -15.08 -16.07 -13.79
N ASN A 83 -15.70 -14.90 -14.01
CA ASN A 83 -15.55 -14.12 -15.26
C ASN A 83 -14.99 -12.70 -15.05
N SER A 84 -14.62 -12.33 -13.82
CA SER A 84 -14.11 -10.99 -13.51
C SER A 84 -13.22 -10.96 -12.27
N LEU A 85 -12.41 -9.91 -12.18
CA LEU A 85 -11.60 -9.54 -11.03
C LEU A 85 -12.11 -8.22 -10.47
N VAL A 86 -12.42 -8.15 -9.18
CA VAL A 86 -12.79 -6.89 -8.53
C VAL A 86 -11.69 -6.46 -7.58
N ILE A 87 -11.22 -5.23 -7.72
CA ILE A 87 -10.25 -4.62 -6.81
C ILE A 87 -10.96 -3.56 -5.99
N GLN A 88 -10.83 -3.65 -4.66
CA GLN A 88 -11.39 -2.69 -3.73
C GLN A 88 -10.32 -2.18 -2.78
N ASP A 89 -10.26 -0.85 -2.61
CA ASP A 89 -9.50 -0.23 -1.54
C ASP A 89 -10.49 0.36 -0.53
N ILE A 90 -10.27 0.05 0.75
CA ILE A 90 -11.15 0.45 1.86
C ILE A 90 -10.34 1.27 2.86
N ASN A 91 -10.96 2.35 3.35
CA ASN A 91 -10.34 3.26 4.31
C ASN A 91 -10.60 2.90 5.79
N ASP A 92 -10.04 3.69 6.71
CA ASP A 92 -10.17 3.52 8.17
C ASP A 92 -11.64 3.57 8.63
N ASP A 93 -12.47 4.38 7.97
CA ASP A 93 -13.91 4.49 8.22
C ASP A 93 -14.72 3.32 7.63
N LYS A 94 -14.05 2.27 7.12
CA LYS A 94 -14.64 1.15 6.39
C LYS A 94 -15.39 1.54 5.11
N LYS A 95 -15.15 2.75 4.59
CA LYS A 95 -15.72 3.20 3.31
C LYS A 95 -14.87 2.68 2.17
N ILE A 96 -15.54 2.20 1.13
CA ILE A 96 -14.91 1.81 -0.13
C ILE A 96 -14.54 3.09 -0.88
N ILE A 97 -13.25 3.34 -1.06
CA ILE A 97 -12.72 4.52 -1.75
C ILE A 97 -12.33 4.23 -3.20
N PHE A 98 -12.15 2.95 -3.52
CA PHE A 98 -11.90 2.47 -4.87
C PHE A 98 -12.62 1.14 -5.05
N ASN A 99 -13.33 0.96 -6.16
CA ASN A 99 -13.99 -0.27 -6.53
C ASN A 99 -14.04 -0.35 -8.05
N GLU A 100 -13.26 -1.27 -8.62
CA GLU A 100 -13.21 -1.48 -10.06
C GLU A 100 -13.37 -2.96 -10.35
N GLU A 101 -14.27 -3.28 -11.27
CA GLU A 101 -14.49 -4.63 -11.77
C GLU A 101 -13.91 -4.74 -13.17
N ILE A 102 -13.00 -5.69 -13.35
CA ILE A 102 -12.26 -5.95 -14.57
C ILE A 102 -12.74 -7.29 -15.09
N LYS A 103 -13.38 -7.29 -16.26
CA LYS A 103 -13.79 -8.55 -16.89
C LYS A 103 -12.58 -9.27 -17.48
N ILE A 104 -12.60 -10.60 -17.47
CA ILE A 104 -11.45 -11.41 -17.94
C ILE A 104 -11.11 -11.15 -19.41
N ASP A 105 -12.11 -10.91 -20.26
CA ASP A 105 -11.95 -10.59 -21.69
C ASP A 105 -11.21 -9.26 -21.93
N GLU A 106 -11.23 -8.33 -20.97
CA GLU A 106 -10.50 -7.06 -21.05
C GLU A 106 -9.04 -7.17 -20.58
N ILE A 107 -8.67 -8.27 -19.93
CA ILE A 107 -7.34 -8.49 -19.37
C ILE A 107 -6.40 -8.93 -20.50
N LYS A 108 -5.42 -8.08 -20.81
CA LYS A 108 -4.34 -8.42 -21.75
C LYS A 108 -3.25 -9.24 -21.10
N GLU A 109 -2.90 -8.89 -19.87
CA GLU A 109 -1.76 -9.48 -19.18
C GLU A 109 -1.92 -9.34 -17.66
N ILE A 110 -1.62 -10.42 -16.94
CA ILE A 110 -1.46 -10.40 -15.48
C ILE A 110 -0.01 -10.73 -15.19
N PHE A 111 0.69 -9.79 -14.56
CA PHE A 111 2.10 -9.97 -14.21
C PHE A 111 2.34 -9.57 -12.76
N PHE A 112 3.42 -10.14 -12.21
CA PHE A 112 3.82 -9.89 -10.84
C PHE A 112 5.22 -9.31 -10.83
N LYS A 113 5.41 -8.22 -10.07
CA LYS A 113 6.73 -7.67 -9.83
C LYS A 113 7.42 -8.41 -8.70
N ASP A 114 8.72 -8.63 -8.83
CA ASP A 114 9.56 -9.19 -7.78
C ASP A 114 9.80 -8.17 -6.65
N GLU A 115 10.24 -8.65 -5.49
CA GLU A 115 10.47 -7.79 -4.31
C GLU A 115 11.46 -6.66 -4.62
N LEU A 116 12.59 -6.98 -5.29
CA LEU A 116 13.60 -5.99 -5.64
C LEU A 116 13.05 -4.95 -6.63
N GLY A 117 12.33 -5.37 -7.68
CA GLY A 117 11.70 -4.44 -8.64
C GLY A 117 10.63 -3.54 -8.02
N VAL A 118 9.99 -3.97 -6.93
CA VAL A 118 9.07 -3.15 -6.11
C VAL A 118 9.84 -2.10 -5.29
N TYR A 119 10.95 -2.48 -4.64
CA TYR A 119 11.76 -1.59 -3.79
C TYR A 119 12.60 -0.57 -4.57
N PHE A 120 13.16 -0.95 -5.73
CA PHE A 120 14.09 -0.12 -6.49
C PHE A 120 13.44 0.71 -7.61
N SER A 121 12.11 0.78 -7.66
CA SER A 121 11.42 1.60 -8.65
C SER A 121 11.67 3.11 -8.42
N SER A 122 12.07 3.82 -9.48
CA SER A 122 12.46 5.24 -9.40
C SER A 122 11.30 6.12 -8.91
N GLY A 123 11.55 6.80 -7.80
CA GLY A 123 10.57 7.61 -7.07
C GLY A 123 9.87 6.82 -5.97
N GLY A 124 10.56 6.65 -4.84
CA GLY A 124 10.10 6.01 -3.59
C GLY A 124 8.93 6.70 -2.89
N GLY A 125 7.95 7.23 -3.65
CA GLY A 125 6.62 7.58 -3.17
C GLY A 125 5.72 6.33 -3.05
N LEU A 126 4.87 6.34 -2.03
CA LEU A 126 4.01 5.25 -1.49
C LEU A 126 2.87 4.74 -2.40
N GLY A 127 2.91 4.98 -3.71
CA GLY A 127 1.79 4.68 -4.61
C GLY A 127 1.81 3.28 -5.23
N ASP A 128 1.04 3.16 -6.30
CA ASP A 128 0.82 1.99 -7.15
C ASP A 128 2.11 1.27 -7.61
N LYS A 129 3.25 1.97 -7.63
CA LYS A 129 4.57 1.40 -7.97
C LYS A 129 5.03 0.29 -7.03
N ARG A 130 4.55 0.30 -5.77
CA ARG A 130 4.91 -0.70 -4.75
C ARG A 130 3.97 -1.91 -4.65
N LYS A 131 2.98 -2.01 -5.55
CA LYS A 131 2.05 -3.13 -5.60
C LYS A 131 2.62 -4.27 -6.46
N PHE A 132 2.51 -5.49 -5.94
CA PHE A 132 3.12 -6.70 -6.54
C PHE A 132 2.34 -7.22 -7.74
N LEU A 133 1.01 -7.31 -7.63
CA LEU A 133 0.15 -7.76 -8.72
C LEU A 133 -0.17 -6.57 -9.64
N LYS A 134 0.00 -6.78 -10.95
CA LYS A 134 -0.37 -5.84 -12.00
C LYS A 134 -1.29 -6.52 -13.00
N ILE A 135 -2.43 -5.90 -13.26
CA ILE A 135 -3.42 -6.35 -14.24
C ILE A 135 -3.50 -5.28 -15.31
N LYS A 136 -3.03 -5.61 -16.51
CA LYS A 136 -3.00 -4.71 -17.66
C LYS A 136 -4.21 -4.98 -18.52
N THR A 137 -5.03 -3.94 -18.73
CA THR A 137 -6.14 -3.96 -19.69
C THR A 137 -5.76 -3.17 -20.94
N SER A 138 -6.70 -3.07 -21.88
CA SER A 138 -6.54 -2.22 -23.07
C SER A 138 -6.30 -0.75 -22.75
N TYR A 139 -6.83 -0.25 -21.64
CA TYR A 139 -6.91 1.18 -21.36
C TYR A 139 -6.17 1.60 -20.08
N LYS A 140 -5.95 0.67 -19.14
CA LYS A 140 -5.44 0.98 -17.81
C LYS A 140 -4.62 -0.17 -17.23
N ILE A 141 -3.72 0.17 -16.30
CA ILE A 141 -3.04 -0.80 -15.45
C ILE A 141 -3.62 -0.66 -14.05
N PHE A 142 -4.10 -1.78 -13.52
CA PHE A 142 -4.56 -1.91 -12.15
C PHE A 142 -3.53 -2.64 -11.33
N SER A 143 -3.52 -2.41 -10.03
CA SER A 143 -2.55 -3.06 -9.15
C SER A 143 -3.08 -3.34 -7.76
N PHE A 144 -2.55 -4.41 -7.17
CA PHE A 144 -2.99 -4.94 -5.88
C PHE A 144 -1.82 -5.46 -5.04
N GLY A 145 -1.97 -5.36 -3.73
CA GLY A 145 -1.07 -5.96 -2.75
C GLY A 145 0.16 -5.12 -2.53
N ILE A 146 0.02 -4.02 -1.80
CA ILE A 146 1.15 -3.22 -1.33
C ILE A 146 1.86 -3.91 -0.16
N LEU A 147 3.20 -4.01 -0.20
CA LEU A 147 4.03 -4.48 0.93
C LEU A 147 3.61 -5.85 1.53
N ILE A 148 3.24 -6.80 0.67
CA ILE A 148 3.05 -8.20 1.08
C ILE A 148 4.38 -8.94 1.13
N GLU A 149 4.46 -9.97 1.97
CA GLU A 149 5.64 -10.85 2.08
C GLU A 149 5.70 -11.81 0.88
N ASN A 150 6.90 -12.28 0.51
CA ASN A 150 7.11 -13.20 -0.62
C ASN A 150 6.21 -14.44 -0.58
N GLU A 151 6.03 -15.03 0.61
CA GLU A 151 5.22 -16.23 0.78
C GLU A 151 3.74 -15.97 0.48
N ASP A 152 3.22 -14.85 0.97
CA ASP A 152 1.86 -14.39 0.73
C ASP A 152 1.65 -14.06 -0.76
N TYR A 153 2.64 -13.41 -1.37
CA TYR A 153 2.69 -13.18 -2.81
C TYR A 153 2.59 -14.49 -3.61
N LYS A 154 3.40 -15.50 -3.29
CA LYS A 154 3.39 -16.81 -3.99
C LYS A 154 2.02 -17.48 -3.87
N LYS A 155 1.37 -17.40 -2.71
CA LYS A 155 0.00 -17.94 -2.49
C LYS A 155 -1.03 -17.22 -3.35
N ILE A 156 -1.03 -15.89 -3.37
CA ILE A 156 -1.94 -15.09 -4.22
C ILE A 156 -1.75 -15.45 -5.69
N ARG A 157 -0.49 -15.53 -6.14
CA ARG A 157 -0.15 -15.90 -7.52
C ARG A 157 -0.69 -17.28 -7.87
N ALA A 158 -0.53 -18.27 -7.00
CA ALA A 158 -1.03 -19.62 -7.22
C ALA A 158 -2.56 -19.65 -7.34
N VAL A 159 -3.27 -18.98 -6.42
CA VAL A 159 -4.74 -18.90 -6.41
C VAL A 159 -5.29 -18.26 -7.69
N ILE A 160 -4.71 -17.15 -8.13
CA ILE A 160 -5.16 -16.46 -9.36
C ILE A 160 -4.92 -17.34 -10.59
N LYS A 161 -3.74 -17.97 -10.69
CA LYS A 161 -3.39 -18.87 -11.79
C LYS A 161 -4.32 -20.07 -11.88
N GLU A 162 -4.60 -20.71 -10.74
CA GLU A 162 -5.50 -21.87 -10.67
C GLU A 162 -6.93 -21.50 -11.05
N LYS A 163 -7.45 -20.39 -10.50
CA LYS A 163 -8.85 -19.99 -10.69
C LYS A 163 -9.13 -19.49 -12.10
N LEU A 164 -8.22 -18.72 -12.68
CA LEU A 164 -8.35 -18.16 -14.03
C LEU A 164 -7.82 -19.10 -15.12
N LYS A 165 -7.15 -20.20 -14.75
CA LYS A 165 -6.46 -21.14 -15.65
C LYS A 165 -5.37 -20.47 -16.52
N ILE A 166 -4.51 -19.65 -15.91
CA ILE A 166 -3.42 -18.85 -16.55
C ILE A 166 -2.04 -19.18 -15.93
#